data_AF-A0A0B8NP56-F1
#
_entry.id   AF-A0A0B8NP56-F1
#
_cell.length_a   1.000
_cell.length_b   1.000
_cell.length_c   1.000
_cell.angle_alpha   90.00
_cell.angle_beta   90.00
_cell.angle_gamma   90.00
#
_symmetry.space_group_name_H-M   'P 1'
#
loop_
_entity.id
_entity.type
_entity.pdbx_description
1 polymer ?
#
loop_
_entity_poly.entity_id
_entity_poly.type
_entity_poly.pdbx_seq_one_letter_code
_entity_poly.pdbx_strand_id
1 'polypeptide(L)' 'MTMSQQINLGVTDLSFHRVTASIVSHVLTDMGFEVNRIYSPHQENFAKLKSGEVDMLSSAWLHLAWYL' A
#
# COMPACT_ATOMS: atom_id res chain seq x y z
N MET A 1 21.82 8.42 -14.21
CA MET A 1 21.03 8.32 -12.96
C MET A 1 19.63 7.91 -13.36
N THR A 2 19.27 6.65 -13.20
CA THR A 2 17.88 6.20 -13.34
C THR A 2 17.10 6.83 -12.19
N MET A 3 16.09 7.64 -12.48
CA MET A 3 15.17 8.18 -11.47
C MET A 3 14.43 6.99 -10.87
N SER A 4 14.76 6.58 -9.64
CA SER A 4 13.92 5.63 -8.90
C SER A 4 12.56 6.29 -8.72
N GLN A 5 11.55 5.77 -9.40
CA GLN A 5 10.20 6.27 -9.21
C GLN A 5 9.74 5.83 -7.82
N GLN A 6 9.29 6.79 -7.02
CA GLN A 6 8.77 6.52 -5.68
C GLN A 6 7.33 5.99 -5.80
N ILE A 7 7.00 4.95 -5.04
CA ILE A 7 5.65 4.39 -4.92
C ILE A 7 5.19 4.52 -3.47
N ASN A 8 4.08 5.21 -3.25
CA ASN A 8 3.33 5.24 -2.00
C ASN A 8 2.35 4.05 -1.97
N LEU A 9 2.73 3.00 -1.24
CA LEU A 9 1.95 1.78 -1.07
C LEU A 9 1.03 1.90 0.15
N GLY A 10 -0.28 1.97 -0.08
CA GLY A 10 -1.29 1.92 0.98
C GLY A 10 -1.49 0.50 1.52
N VAL A 11 -1.59 0.39 2.85
CA VAL A 11 -1.74 -0.86 3.59
C VAL A 11 -2.76 -0.71 4.72
N THR A 12 -3.76 -1.58 4.73
CA THR A 12 -4.75 -1.64 5.80
C THR A 12 -4.06 -2.13 7.06
N ASP A 13 -4.16 -1.39 8.16
CA ASP A 13 -3.33 -1.62 9.35
C ASP A 13 -3.77 -2.82 10.21
N LEU A 14 -3.64 -4.02 9.62
CA LEU A 14 -3.83 -5.31 10.28
C LEU A 14 -2.54 -6.12 10.16
N SER A 15 -2.24 -6.94 11.16
CA SER A 15 -0.96 -7.68 11.28
C SER A 15 -0.63 -8.51 10.04
N PHE A 16 -1.61 -9.19 9.45
CA PHE A 16 -1.42 -10.01 8.25
C PHE A 16 -1.19 -9.17 6.99
N HIS A 17 -1.79 -7.98 6.89
CA HIS A 17 -1.55 -7.07 5.77
C HIS A 17 -0.15 -6.45 5.80
N ARG A 18 0.43 -6.24 6.99
CA ARG A 18 1.83 -5.79 7.13
C ARG A 18 2.82 -6.79 6.54
N VAL A 19 2.55 -8.09 6.68
CA VAL A 19 3.39 -9.15 6.09
C VAL A 19 3.29 -9.13 4.57
N THR A 20 2.07 -9.11 4.01
CA THR A 20 1.85 -9.00 2.56
C THR A 20 2.53 -7.76 1.98
N ALA A 21 2.36 -6.60 2.63
CA ALA A 21 3.01 -5.37 2.22
C ALA A 21 4.54 -5.47 2.24
N SER A 22 5.14 -6.22 3.18
CA SER A 22 6.59 -6.45 3.20
C SER A 22 7.06 -7.20 1.96
N ILE A 23 6.32 -8.22 1.50
CA ILE A 23 6.67 -9.01 0.32
C ILE A 23 6.49 -8.15 -0.94
N VAL A 24 5.36 -7.43 -1.05
CA VAL A 24 5.09 -6.55 -2.19
C VAL A 24 6.14 -5.43 -2.29
N SER A 25 6.48 -4.77 -1.17
CA SER A 25 7.53 -3.76 -1.13
C SER A 25 8.89 -4.34 -1.55
N HIS A 26 9.23 -5.55 -1.10
CA HIS A 26 10.50 -6.18 -1.49
C HIS A 26 10.59 -6.40 -3.01
N VAL A 27 9.53 -6.94 -3.63
CA VAL A 27 9.49 -7.15 -5.09
C VAL A 27 9.59 -5.82 -5.85
N LEU A 28 8.88 -4.79 -5.42
CA LEU A 28 8.94 -3.46 -6.05
C LEU A 28 10.33 -2.81 -5.88
N THR A 29 10.96 -2.99 -4.73
CA THR A 29 12.34 -2.55 -4.52
C THR A 29 13.33 -3.29 -5.42
N ASP A 30 13.19 -4.60 -5.59
CA ASP A 30 14.01 -5.39 -6.52
C ASP A 30 13.83 -4.96 -7.98
N MET A 31 12.65 -4.42 -8.32
CA MET A 31 12.37 -3.82 -9.63
C MET A 31 12.94 -2.39 -9.79
N GLY A 32 13.55 -1.82 -8.75
CA GLY A 32 14.20 -0.51 -8.77
C GLY A 32 13.33 0.66 -8.29
N PHE A 33 12.17 0.41 -7.68
CA PHE A 33 11.33 1.45 -7.09
C PHE A 33 11.72 1.74 -5.63
N GLU A 34 11.58 3.00 -5.22
CA GLU A 34 11.60 3.35 -3.80
C GLU A 34 10.18 3.24 -3.24
N VAL A 35 9.97 2.41 -2.22
CA VAL A 35 8.61 2.11 -1.73
C VAL A 35 8.40 2.71 -0.34
N ASN A 36 7.47 3.66 -0.25
CA ASN A 36 6.98 4.20 1.01
C ASN A 36 5.67 3.49 1.40
N ARG A 37 5.61 2.86 2.57
CA ARG A 37 4.41 2.16 3.06
C ARG A 37 3.61 3.07 3.98
N ILE A 38 2.35 3.30 3.64
CA ILE A 38 1.41 4.11 4.43
C ILE A 38 0.36 3.17 5.02
N TYR A 39 0.30 3.13 6.36
CA TYR A 39 -0.63 2.28 7.10
C TYR A 39 -1.84 3.08 7.56
N SER A 40 -3.06 2.58 7.32
CA SER A 40 -4.30 3.27 7.70
C SER A 40 -5.45 2.26 7.87
N PRO A 41 -6.54 2.60 8.59
CA PRO A 41 -7.79 1.83 8.56
C PRO A 41 -8.31 1.67 7.12
N HIS A 42 -9.12 0.63 6.84
CA HIS A 42 -9.55 0.32 5.46
C HIS A 42 -10.16 1.52 4.74
N GLN A 43 -11.15 2.16 5.35
CA GLN A 43 -11.89 3.29 4.76
C GLN A 43 -10.97 4.48 4.44
N GLU A 44 -10.05 4.81 5.35
CA GLU A 44 -9.07 5.88 5.15
C GLU A 44 -8.09 5.51 4.02
N ASN A 45 -7.69 4.25 3.92
CA ASN A 45 -6.78 3.78 2.88
C ASN A 45 -7.39 3.92 1.48
N PHE A 46 -8.70 3.67 1.33
CA PHE A 46 -9.44 3.95 0.10
C PHE A 46 -9.61 5.45 -0.16
N ALA A 47 -9.80 6.27 0.88
CA ALA A 47 -9.84 7.73 0.73
C ALA A 47 -8.50 8.28 0.20
N LYS A 48 -7.38 7.77 0.72
CA LYS A 48 -6.02 8.09 0.25
C LYS A 48 -5.77 7.66 -1.19
N LEU A 49 -6.29 6.50 -1.59
CA LEU A 49 -6.21 6.05 -2.98
C LEU A 49 -6.99 7.00 -3.90
N LYS A 50 -8.18 7.42 -3.47
CA LYS A 50 -9.01 8.36 -4.25
C LYS A 50 -8.37 9.75 -4.35
N SER A 51 -7.67 10.23 -3.32
CA SER A 51 -7.01 11.54 -3.33
C SER A 51 -5.67 11.55 -4.07
N GLY A 52 -5.09 10.38 -4.33
CA GLY A 52 -3.74 10.24 -4.89
C GLY A 52 -2.62 10.35 -3.85
N GLU A 53 -2.94 10.26 -2.54
CA GLU A 53 -1.93 10.18 -1.48
C GLU A 53 -1.20 8.83 -1.47
N VAL A 54 -1.89 7.77 -1.90
CA VAL A 54 -1.28 6.47 -2.22
C VAL A 54 -1.50 6.13 -3.69
N ASP A 55 -0.50 5.51 -4.31
CA ASP A 55 -0.54 5.13 -5.73
C ASP A 55 -1.25 3.80 -5.95
N MET A 56 -1.20 2.92 -4.94
CA MET A 56 -1.80 1.59 -4.99
C MET A 56 -2.08 1.03 -3.60
N LEU A 57 -2.92 -0.01 -3.54
CA LEU A 57 -3.20 -0.78 -2.32
C LEU A 57 -2.72 -2.23 -2.47
N SER A 58 -2.05 -2.75 -1.44
CA SER A 58 -1.68 -4.19 -1.37
C SER A 58 -2.65 -5.04 -0.53
N SER A 59 -3.69 -4.43 0.03
CA SER A 59 -4.54 -5.03 1.07
C SER A 59 -6.03 -4.70 0.89
N ALA A 60 -6.49 -4.52 -0.35
CA ALA A 60 -7.88 -4.24 -0.62
C ALA A 60 -8.74 -5.49 -0.37
N TRP A 61 -9.57 -5.47 0.67
CA TRP A 61 -10.69 -6.40 0.79
C TRP A 61 -11.94 -5.79 0.15
N LEU A 62 -12.44 -6.48 -0.87
CA LEU A 62 -13.63 -6.11 -1.62
C LEU A 62 -14.79 -6.94 -1.06
N HIS A 63 -15.80 -6.25 -0.51
CA HIS A 63 -17.12 -6.75 -0.05
C HIS A 63 -17.37 -6.72 1.47
N LEU A 64 -16.52 -7.32 2.32
CA LEU A 64 -16.83 -7.49 3.77
C LEU A 64 -16.08 -6.51 4.71
N ALA A 65 -15.10 -5.76 4.21
CA ALA A 65 -14.14 -5.06 5.06
C ALA A 65 -14.54 -3.67 5.55
N TRP A 66 -15.76 -3.22 5.28
CA TRP A 66 -16.21 -1.87 5.65
C TRP A 66 -16.29 -1.63 7.16
N TYR A 67 -16.16 -2.67 7.99
CA TYR A 67 -16.15 -2.60 9.45
C TYR A 67 -14.76 -2.75 10.08
N LEU A 68 -13.71 -2.83 9.25
CA LEU A 68 -12.30 -2.98 9.63
C LEU A 68 -11.49 -1.77 9.16
#